data_AF-A0A9E4SVZ9-F1
#
_entry.id   AF-A0A9E4SVZ9-F1
#
_cell.length_a   1.000
_cell.length_b   1.000
_cell.length_c   1.000
_cell.angle_alpha   90.00
_cell.angle_beta   90.00
_cell.angle_gamma   90.00
#
_symmetry.space_group_name_H-M   'P 1'
#
loop_
_entity.id
_entity.type
_entity.pdbx_description
1 polymer ?
#
loop_
_entity_poly.entity_id
_entity_poly.type
_entity_poly.pdbx_seq_one_letter_code
_entity_poly.pdbx_strand_id
1 'polypeptide(L)'
;MFAGLAVLSIKVASAQTDLWARQFATSFEEDANGVAIDDAGNIYVFGETGGILPGQTRGGGRIDAYIAKYDTDGDVLWVRQFGGVGEDSALAGTVDDTGNLYVVGQSPGELPGRLFVGGLSGAFVRKYTGDGDELWSRQFGTEVSAKANGVAVAAAGNVYVVGQVEGALPGQRHIGNSDAFIRAYDDSGNELWTRQFGASGGDFALDVAVDEGGSVYVVGWSRSKVEMPSQGSVIEMMAFIRKYDPDGINIWHVRIEGSGLATATSVGVDGSGNVYLAGWISGALSGQIQVGETDAFVARYDRDGVEVWTRQFGTGDEDRAEGIDVDGEGNLYVVGWTRGRFPGHAGLGELTILVRTDGFVSRFDSDGRELWTRQFGTKHTQSSSGVVGDDSGNLYMVGQTMGSIYGETYYGTTDAFIVKFRGAPDQIVGGGESGPAPLAQADGTSTEVPPDVATALPASTATIPAPTPAPAVPEQSGGGGCNSAIGGNGNADIGWLLLFLAGPGLVLVRAKGR
;
A
#
# COMPACT_ATOMS: atom_id res chain seq x y z
N MET A 1 -57.11 9.65 -30.58
CA MET A 1 -56.34 10.13 -29.42
C MET A 1 -56.10 8.97 -28.49
N PHE A 2 -54.93 8.36 -28.54
CA PHE A 2 -54.43 7.50 -27.46
C PHE A 2 -53.09 8.11 -27.04
N ALA A 3 -53.08 8.77 -25.90
CA ALA A 3 -51.86 9.28 -25.29
C ALA A 3 -51.20 8.10 -24.56
N GLY A 4 -50.08 7.63 -25.08
CA GLY A 4 -49.23 6.65 -24.41
C GLY A 4 -48.57 7.31 -23.20
N LEU A 5 -48.88 6.81 -22.01
CA LEU A 5 -48.22 7.18 -20.77
C LEU A 5 -46.83 6.53 -20.78
N ALA A 6 -45.77 7.31 -21.07
CA ALA A 6 -44.40 6.86 -20.84
C ALA A 6 -44.13 6.95 -19.34
N VAL A 7 -43.97 5.80 -18.69
CA VAL A 7 -43.49 5.74 -17.30
C VAL A 7 -41.98 5.93 -17.34
N LEU A 8 -41.51 7.09 -16.87
CA LEU A 8 -40.10 7.34 -16.63
C LEU A 8 -39.69 6.58 -15.36
N SER A 9 -39.14 5.37 -15.51
CA SER A 9 -38.51 4.66 -14.41
C SER A 9 -37.11 5.23 -14.18
N ILE A 10 -36.97 6.12 -13.20
CA ILE A 10 -35.65 6.52 -12.69
C ILE A 10 -35.12 5.33 -11.87
N LYS A 11 -34.10 4.64 -12.38
CA LYS A 11 -33.30 3.71 -11.59
C LYS A 11 -32.44 4.55 -10.65
N VAL A 12 -32.88 4.71 -9.40
CA VAL A 12 -32.02 5.20 -8.32
C VAL A 12 -31.18 3.99 -7.90
N ALA A 13 -29.91 3.94 -8.29
CA ALA A 13 -28.96 3.02 -7.67
C ALA A 13 -28.85 3.43 -6.19
N SER A 14 -28.95 2.48 -5.27
CA SER A 14 -28.69 2.78 -3.86
C SER A 14 -27.24 3.24 -3.71
N ALA A 15 -27.00 4.27 -2.92
CA ALA A 15 -25.65 4.66 -2.54
C ALA A 15 -24.91 3.46 -1.92
N GLN A 16 -23.61 3.36 -2.18
CA GLN A 16 -22.78 2.46 -1.37
C GLN A 16 -22.85 2.91 0.09
N THR A 17 -23.01 1.93 0.98
CA THR A 17 -23.06 2.21 2.41
C THR A 17 -21.69 1.92 3.01
N ASP A 18 -21.13 2.94 3.67
CA ASP A 18 -19.98 2.77 4.55
C ASP A 18 -20.47 1.99 5.77
N LEU A 19 -19.83 0.86 6.06
CA LEU A 19 -20.25 0.01 7.16
C LEU A 19 -19.59 0.46 8.47
N TRP A 20 -18.27 0.63 8.44
CA TRP A 20 -17.51 1.19 9.55
C TRP A 20 -16.13 1.68 9.10
N ALA A 21 -15.51 2.54 9.91
CA ALA A 21 -14.11 2.94 9.80
C ALA A 21 -13.42 2.83 11.17
N ARG A 22 -12.10 2.66 11.19
CA ARG A 22 -11.26 2.76 12.38
C ARG A 22 -9.99 3.54 12.05
N GLN A 23 -9.56 4.38 12.99
CA GLN A 23 -8.23 4.99 12.98
C GLN A 23 -7.41 4.47 14.16
N PHE A 24 -6.15 4.15 13.87
CA PHE A 24 -5.17 3.69 14.83
C PHE A 24 -4.19 4.82 15.06
N ALA A 25 -4.08 5.20 16.33
CA ALA A 25 -3.29 6.35 16.66
C ALA A 25 -2.67 6.22 18.04
N THR A 26 -1.37 6.47 18.07
CA THR A 26 -0.67 6.93 19.25
C THR A 26 -0.49 8.44 19.13
N SER A 27 0.38 9.07 19.94
CA SER A 27 0.76 10.46 19.69
C SER A 27 1.82 10.61 18.59
N PHE A 28 2.21 9.51 17.94
CA PHE A 28 3.26 9.43 16.93
C PHE A 28 2.66 9.07 15.56
N GLU A 29 3.51 8.75 14.58
CA GLU A 29 3.10 8.36 13.24
C GLU A 29 2.74 6.87 13.18
N GLU A 30 1.63 6.55 12.53
CA GLU A 30 1.20 5.19 12.20
C GLU A 30 0.85 5.09 10.72
N ASP A 31 1.38 4.06 10.06
CA ASP A 31 1.04 3.73 8.68
C ASP A 31 0.41 2.33 8.62
N ALA A 32 -0.55 2.15 7.71
CA ALA A 32 -0.98 0.83 7.26
C ALA A 32 -0.45 0.62 5.85
N ASN A 33 0.41 -0.38 5.66
CA ASN A 33 1.07 -0.67 4.39
C ASN A 33 0.38 -1.79 3.61
N GLY A 34 -0.33 -2.68 4.29
CA GLY A 34 -1.03 -3.79 3.64
C GLY A 34 -2.19 -4.34 4.47
N VAL A 35 -3.06 -5.10 3.81
CA VAL A 35 -4.23 -5.75 4.40
C VAL A 35 -4.39 -7.16 3.83
N ALA A 36 -4.86 -8.10 4.66
CA ALA A 36 -5.26 -9.44 4.25
C ALA A 36 -6.53 -9.86 5.00
N ILE A 37 -7.24 -10.85 4.46
CA ILE A 37 -8.42 -11.44 5.09
C ILE A 37 -8.26 -12.97 5.15
N ASP A 38 -8.85 -13.61 6.16
CA ASP A 38 -8.98 -15.07 6.20
C ASP A 38 -10.41 -15.53 5.87
N ASP A 39 -10.59 -16.84 5.65
CA ASP A 39 -11.88 -17.46 5.32
C ASP A 39 -12.96 -17.27 6.40
N ALA A 40 -12.57 -16.93 7.63
CA ALA A 40 -13.50 -16.60 8.70
C ALA A 40 -13.92 -15.11 8.68
N GLY A 41 -13.37 -14.33 7.75
CA GLY A 41 -13.62 -12.90 7.61
C GLY A 41 -12.80 -12.03 8.56
N ASN A 42 -11.80 -12.58 9.26
CA ASN A 42 -10.93 -11.74 10.09
C ASN A 42 -9.98 -10.95 9.20
N ILE A 43 -9.78 -9.68 9.56
CA ILE A 43 -8.96 -8.76 8.79
C ILE A 43 -7.63 -8.55 9.50
N TYR A 44 -6.54 -8.56 8.75
CA TYR A 44 -5.19 -8.35 9.24
C TYR A 44 -4.62 -7.11 8.58
N VAL A 45 -4.16 -6.15 9.39
CA VAL A 45 -3.52 -4.92 8.93
C VAL A 45 -2.04 -4.97 9.30
N PHE A 46 -1.18 -4.68 8.33
CA PHE A 46 0.27 -4.66 8.47
C PHE A 46 0.78 -3.23 8.32
N GLY A 47 1.71 -2.83 9.17
CA GLY A 47 2.22 -1.47 9.12
C GLY A 47 3.35 -1.17 10.07
N GLU A 48 3.50 0.10 10.39
CA GLU A 48 4.52 0.61 11.29
C GLU A 48 3.98 1.70 12.22
N THR A 49 4.58 1.84 13.40
CA THR A 49 4.17 2.81 14.43
C THR A 49 5.39 3.43 15.11
N GLY A 50 5.35 4.74 15.33
CA GLY A 50 6.33 5.44 16.15
C GLY A 50 6.08 5.34 17.66
N GLY A 51 4.89 4.84 18.03
CA GLY A 51 4.42 4.79 19.41
C GLY A 51 4.40 3.40 20.03
N ILE A 52 3.57 3.27 21.06
CA ILE A 52 3.32 2.00 21.75
C ILE A 52 1.83 1.69 21.61
N LEU A 53 1.52 0.64 20.86
CA LEU A 53 0.14 0.21 20.66
C LEU A 53 -0.45 -0.43 21.93
N PRO A 54 -1.78 -0.47 22.09
CA PRO A 54 -2.43 -1.02 23.27
C PRO A 54 -1.95 -2.45 23.62
N GLY A 55 -1.50 -2.62 24.86
CA GLY A 55 -1.01 -3.92 25.35
C GLY A 55 0.35 -4.35 24.82
N GLN A 56 1.04 -3.50 24.06
CA GLN A 56 2.36 -3.78 23.49
C GLN A 56 3.49 -3.10 24.26
N THR A 57 4.72 -3.50 23.93
CA THR A 57 5.95 -2.86 24.38
C THR A 57 6.82 -2.48 23.19
N ARG A 58 7.54 -1.38 23.31
CA ARG A 58 8.43 -0.89 22.25
C ARG A 58 9.62 -1.83 21.98
N GLY A 59 9.94 -2.05 20.71
CA GLY A 59 11.02 -2.92 20.23
C GLY A 59 12.44 -2.35 20.38
N GLY A 60 12.56 -1.06 20.68
CA GLY A 60 13.84 -0.39 20.94
C GLY A 60 14.28 0.62 19.86
N GLY A 61 13.47 0.80 18.80
CA GLY A 61 13.71 1.72 17.68
C GLY A 61 12.88 3.00 17.69
N ARG A 62 12.97 3.83 16.63
CA ARG A 62 12.08 5.01 16.42
C ARG A 62 10.70 4.56 15.96
N ILE A 63 10.67 3.58 15.05
CA ILE A 63 9.50 3.02 14.40
C ILE A 63 9.55 1.50 14.57
N ASP A 64 8.46 0.89 15.02
CA ASP A 64 8.31 -0.56 15.14
C ASP A 64 7.27 -1.05 14.12
N ALA A 65 7.46 -2.26 13.60
CA ALA A 65 6.48 -2.93 12.76
C ALA A 65 5.30 -3.44 13.60
N TYR A 66 4.10 -3.50 13.02
CA TYR A 66 2.95 -4.10 13.70
C TYR A 66 2.07 -4.95 12.79
N ILE A 67 1.28 -5.80 13.45
CA ILE A 67 0.14 -6.53 12.91
C ILE A 67 -1.05 -6.27 13.83
N ALA A 68 -2.19 -5.92 13.26
CA ALA A 68 -3.46 -5.82 13.98
C ALA A 68 -4.50 -6.73 13.34
N LYS A 69 -5.15 -7.58 14.14
CA LYS A 69 -6.25 -8.45 13.72
C LYS A 69 -7.59 -7.87 14.17
N TYR A 70 -8.57 -7.88 13.28
CA TYR A 70 -9.94 -7.43 13.50
C TYR A 70 -10.92 -8.54 13.15
N ASP A 71 -12.09 -8.50 13.77
CA ASP A 71 -13.25 -9.23 13.27
C ASP A 71 -13.98 -8.43 12.17
N THR A 72 -15.05 -9.01 11.64
CA THR A 72 -15.86 -8.42 10.56
C THR A 72 -16.63 -7.16 10.98
N ASP A 73 -16.80 -6.93 12.28
CA ASP A 73 -17.46 -5.76 12.88
C ASP A 73 -16.47 -4.61 13.15
N GLY A 74 -15.18 -4.88 12.97
CA GLY A 74 -14.10 -3.91 13.13
C GLY A 74 -13.61 -3.80 14.58
N ASP A 75 -13.90 -4.79 15.42
CA ASP A 75 -13.34 -4.88 16.76
C ASP A 75 -11.95 -5.52 16.71
N VAL A 76 -11.01 -4.95 17.48
CA VAL A 76 -9.64 -5.46 17.56
C VAL A 76 -9.61 -6.75 18.36
N LEU A 77 -9.21 -7.84 17.71
CA LEU A 77 -9.01 -9.14 18.35
C LEU A 77 -7.65 -9.22 19.04
N TRP A 78 -6.59 -8.78 18.36
CA TRP A 78 -5.25 -8.67 18.94
C TRP A 78 -4.34 -7.74 18.13
N VAL A 79 -3.26 -7.30 18.78
CA VAL A 79 -2.14 -6.57 18.15
C VAL A 79 -0.82 -7.28 18.46
N ARG A 80 0.14 -7.22 17.54
CA ARG A 80 1.54 -7.57 17.73
C ARG A 80 2.40 -6.43 17.23
N GLN A 81 3.19 -5.83 18.10
CA GLN A 81 4.21 -4.85 17.76
C GLN A 81 5.60 -5.48 17.94
N PHE A 82 6.48 -5.28 16.98
CA PHE A 82 7.82 -5.85 17.00
C PHE A 82 8.81 -4.97 16.23
N GLY A 83 10.06 -4.98 16.68
CA GLY A 83 11.12 -4.22 16.05
C GLY A 83 12.43 -4.44 16.79
N GLY A 84 13.51 -3.99 16.17
CA GLY A 84 14.83 -3.93 16.78
C GLY A 84 15.24 -2.47 17.03
N VAL A 85 16.54 -2.21 16.95
CA VAL A 85 17.04 -0.85 16.88
C VAL A 85 16.84 -0.32 15.46
N GLY A 86 16.24 0.86 15.32
CA GLY A 86 16.09 1.53 14.02
C GLY A 86 14.62 1.77 13.66
N GLU A 87 14.31 1.61 12.38
CA GLU A 87 12.97 1.77 11.82
C GLU A 87 12.55 0.44 11.18
N ASP A 88 11.65 -0.25 11.86
CA ASP A 88 11.14 -1.55 11.46
C ASP A 88 9.78 -1.38 10.77
N SER A 89 9.64 -1.95 9.58
CA SER A 89 8.42 -1.81 8.77
C SER A 89 7.87 -3.19 8.43
N ALA A 90 6.59 -3.45 8.74
CA ALA A 90 5.83 -4.50 8.05
C ALA A 90 5.21 -3.88 6.80
N LEU A 91 5.62 -4.37 5.63
CA LEU A 91 5.33 -3.75 4.34
C LEU A 91 4.21 -4.47 3.59
N ALA A 92 4.10 -5.78 3.78
CA ALA A 92 3.02 -6.59 3.25
C ALA A 92 2.80 -7.82 4.12
N GLY A 93 1.64 -8.45 3.95
CA GLY A 93 1.34 -9.73 4.54
C GLY A 93 0.20 -10.43 3.82
N THR A 94 0.07 -11.72 4.08
CA THR A 94 -0.95 -12.59 3.48
C THR A 94 -1.34 -13.69 4.48
N VAL A 95 -2.46 -14.36 4.24
CA VAL A 95 -2.97 -15.45 5.08
C VAL A 95 -3.15 -16.70 4.21
N ASP A 96 -2.77 -17.86 4.73
CA ASP A 96 -3.05 -19.14 4.05
C ASP A 96 -4.43 -19.70 4.43
N ASP A 97 -4.90 -20.69 3.68
CA ASP A 97 -6.19 -21.38 3.87
C ASP A 97 -6.35 -22.06 5.24
N THR A 98 -5.26 -22.14 6.03
CA THR A 98 -5.31 -22.68 7.41
C THR A 98 -5.36 -21.57 8.47
N GLY A 99 -5.37 -20.31 8.04
CA GLY A 99 -5.39 -19.13 8.90
C GLY A 99 -4.02 -18.75 9.45
N ASN A 100 -2.91 -19.25 8.90
CA ASN A 100 -1.59 -18.74 9.28
C ASN A 100 -1.29 -17.47 8.51
N LEU A 101 -0.72 -16.52 9.23
CA LEU A 101 -0.31 -15.23 8.73
C LEU A 101 1.16 -15.26 8.31
N TYR A 102 1.48 -14.58 7.21
CA TYR A 102 2.85 -14.31 6.77
C TYR A 102 3.04 -12.81 6.62
N VAL A 103 4.14 -12.28 7.16
CA VAL A 103 4.46 -10.85 7.13
C VAL A 103 5.88 -10.65 6.66
N VAL A 104 6.07 -9.70 5.75
CA VAL A 104 7.37 -9.32 5.22
C VAL A 104 7.65 -7.84 5.43
N GLY A 105 8.93 -7.51 5.42
CA GLY A 105 9.35 -6.18 5.77
C GLY A 105 10.84 -5.94 5.73
N GLN A 106 11.26 -4.88 6.43
CA GLN A 106 12.66 -4.58 6.69
C GLN A 106 12.90 -4.25 8.16
N SER A 107 14.10 -4.56 8.63
CA SER A 107 14.58 -4.22 9.98
C SER A 107 16.08 -3.89 9.93
N PRO A 108 16.50 -2.68 10.35
CA PRO A 108 17.91 -2.31 10.54
C PRO A 108 18.61 -3.08 11.66
N GLY A 109 17.85 -3.55 12.64
CA GLY A 109 18.36 -4.23 13.81
C GLY A 109 18.21 -5.75 13.77
N GLU A 110 18.73 -6.41 14.80
CA GLU A 110 18.38 -7.79 15.08
C GLU A 110 16.91 -7.85 15.52
N LEU A 111 16.08 -8.57 14.76
CA LEU A 111 14.76 -8.93 15.23
C LEU A 111 14.86 -9.95 16.39
N PRO A 112 13.89 -9.99 17.31
CA PRO A 112 13.90 -10.92 18.44
C PRO A 112 14.21 -12.37 18.01
N GLY A 113 15.34 -12.90 18.48
CA GLY A 113 15.79 -14.27 18.20
C GLY A 113 16.49 -14.48 16.86
N ARG A 114 16.95 -13.43 16.17
CA ARG A 114 17.58 -13.52 14.84
C ARG A 114 18.99 -12.92 14.81
N LEU A 115 19.86 -13.56 14.03
CA LEU A 115 21.19 -13.06 13.73
C LEU A 115 21.10 -12.15 12.50
N PHE A 116 21.44 -10.88 12.68
CA PHE A 116 21.52 -9.91 11.60
C PHE A 116 22.86 -10.06 10.88
N VAL A 117 22.82 -10.26 9.56
CA VAL A 117 24.00 -10.09 8.70
C VAL A 117 24.17 -8.58 8.57
N GLY A 118 25.06 -7.98 9.37
CA GLY A 118 25.22 -6.52 9.55
C GLY A 118 25.01 -5.67 8.30
N GLY A 119 24.48 -4.45 8.40
CA GLY A 119 24.15 -3.57 7.27
C GLY A 119 23.23 -2.42 7.71
N LEU A 120 22.67 -1.64 6.77
CA LEU A 120 21.70 -0.58 7.05
C LEU A 120 20.26 -1.12 7.23
N SER A 121 19.89 -2.20 6.54
CA SER A 121 18.61 -2.90 6.73
C SER A 121 18.64 -4.34 6.22
N GLY A 122 17.93 -5.24 6.91
CA GLY A 122 17.72 -6.63 6.51
C GLY A 122 16.25 -6.89 6.21
N ALA A 123 15.99 -7.59 5.10
CA ALA A 123 14.67 -8.08 4.77
C ALA A 123 14.25 -9.17 5.75
N PHE A 124 12.96 -9.25 6.08
CA PHE A 124 12.44 -10.33 6.89
C PHE A 124 11.19 -10.98 6.30
N VAL A 125 10.94 -12.21 6.73
CA VAL A 125 9.66 -12.91 6.60
C VAL A 125 9.34 -13.59 7.93
N ARG A 126 8.10 -13.48 8.41
CA ARG A 126 7.63 -14.12 9.66
C ARG A 126 6.31 -14.83 9.41
N LYS A 127 6.15 -16.03 9.95
CA LYS A 127 4.91 -16.81 9.96
C LYS A 127 4.32 -16.83 11.37
N TYR A 128 3.02 -16.62 11.48
CA TYR A 128 2.26 -16.68 12.72
C TYR A 128 1.03 -17.58 12.56
N THR A 129 0.54 -18.11 13.68
CA THR A 129 -0.81 -18.65 13.78
C THR A 129 -1.87 -17.54 13.66
N GLY A 130 -3.13 -17.90 13.42
CA GLY A 130 -4.25 -16.96 13.44
C GLY A 130 -4.50 -16.28 14.81
N ASP A 131 -3.94 -16.82 15.88
CA ASP A 131 -3.98 -16.24 17.24
C ASP A 131 -2.80 -15.28 17.51
N GLY A 132 -1.89 -15.14 16.55
CA GLY A 132 -0.74 -14.22 16.61
C GLY A 132 0.49 -14.78 17.31
N ASP A 133 0.57 -16.10 17.51
CA ASP A 133 1.78 -16.78 17.97
C ASP A 133 2.75 -17.02 16.81
N GLU A 134 4.02 -16.64 16.96
CA GLU A 134 5.03 -16.84 15.91
C GLU A 134 5.38 -18.32 15.76
N LEU A 135 5.31 -18.82 14.53
CA LEU A 135 5.72 -20.18 14.16
C LEU A 135 7.19 -20.20 13.73
N TRP A 136 7.58 -19.28 12.86
CA TRP A 136 8.97 -19.10 12.45
C TRP A 136 9.22 -17.71 11.86
N SER A 137 10.49 -17.30 11.80
CA SER A 137 10.90 -16.14 11.02
C SER A 137 12.28 -16.33 10.39
N ARG A 138 12.55 -15.55 9.34
CA ARG A 138 13.84 -15.43 8.67
C ARG A 138 14.15 -13.96 8.49
N GLN A 139 15.41 -13.59 8.71
CA GLN A 139 15.95 -12.29 8.38
C GLN A 139 17.17 -12.51 7.48
N PHE A 140 17.27 -11.76 6.40
CA PHE A 140 18.30 -11.95 5.39
C PHE A 140 18.63 -10.64 4.69
N GLY A 141 19.80 -10.59 4.04
CA GLY A 141 20.24 -9.42 3.31
C GLY A 141 21.72 -9.51 2.98
N THR A 142 22.31 -8.33 2.79
CA THR A 142 23.72 -8.12 2.49
C THR A 142 24.32 -7.18 3.53
N GLU A 143 25.60 -6.84 3.36
CA GLU A 143 26.26 -5.83 4.18
C GLU A 143 25.76 -4.39 3.95
N VAL A 144 24.82 -4.17 3.02
CA VAL A 144 24.34 -2.85 2.64
C VAL A 144 22.87 -2.68 3.01
N SER A 145 21.95 -3.18 2.20
CA SER A 145 20.50 -3.05 2.44
C SER A 145 19.73 -4.17 1.74
N ALA A 146 18.66 -4.63 2.39
CA ALA A 146 17.67 -5.51 1.80
C ALA A 146 16.28 -5.17 2.35
N LYS A 147 15.28 -5.22 1.48
CA LYS A 147 13.88 -4.95 1.82
C LYS A 147 13.00 -5.98 1.12
N ALA A 148 12.07 -6.60 1.86
CA ALA A 148 11.03 -7.45 1.28
C ALA A 148 9.72 -6.65 1.20
N ASN A 149 9.21 -6.45 -0.01
CA ASN A 149 8.02 -5.62 -0.26
C ASN A 149 6.73 -6.43 -0.36
N GLY A 150 6.79 -7.68 -0.84
CA GLY A 150 5.60 -8.49 -1.11
C GLY A 150 5.78 -9.95 -0.71
N VAL A 151 4.67 -10.60 -0.38
CA VAL A 151 4.61 -12.02 -0.01
C VAL A 151 3.34 -12.69 -0.51
N ALA A 152 3.49 -13.90 -1.06
CA ALA A 152 2.37 -14.76 -1.46
C ALA A 152 2.62 -16.19 -0.99
N VAL A 153 1.55 -16.94 -0.73
CA VAL A 153 1.62 -18.34 -0.30
C VAL A 153 0.79 -19.20 -1.24
N ALA A 154 1.42 -20.24 -1.79
CA ALA A 154 0.70 -21.22 -2.60
C ALA A 154 -0.14 -22.13 -1.71
N ALA A 155 -1.20 -22.72 -2.27
CA ALA A 155 -2.00 -23.75 -1.60
C ALA A 155 -1.15 -24.96 -1.10
N ALA A 156 0.01 -25.20 -1.71
CA ALA A 156 0.97 -26.22 -1.26
C ALA A 156 1.80 -25.82 -0.01
N GLY A 157 1.64 -24.61 0.51
CA GLY A 157 2.39 -24.05 1.64
C GLY A 157 3.73 -23.39 1.27
N ASN A 158 4.09 -23.34 -0.01
CA ASN A 158 5.29 -22.62 -0.43
C ASN A 158 5.09 -21.11 -0.31
N VAL A 159 6.05 -20.43 0.29
CA VAL A 159 6.03 -18.97 0.54
C VAL A 159 6.98 -18.29 -0.42
N TYR A 160 6.49 -17.30 -1.17
CA TYR A 160 7.29 -16.50 -2.11
C TYR A 160 7.40 -15.08 -1.59
N VAL A 161 8.64 -14.60 -1.45
CA VAL A 161 8.97 -13.28 -0.94
C VAL A 161 9.70 -12.50 -2.02
N VAL A 162 9.26 -11.27 -2.29
CA VAL A 162 9.88 -10.39 -3.28
C VAL A 162 10.34 -9.07 -2.68
N GLY A 163 11.31 -8.44 -3.32
CA GLY A 163 11.82 -7.15 -2.86
C GLY A 163 13.02 -6.66 -3.64
N GLN A 164 13.85 -5.86 -2.98
CA GLN A 164 15.13 -5.39 -3.53
C GLN A 164 16.29 -5.56 -2.55
N VAL A 165 17.49 -5.63 -3.10
CA VAL A 165 18.74 -5.78 -2.35
C VAL A 165 19.87 -4.97 -3.00
N GLU A 166 20.70 -4.33 -2.18
CA GLU A 166 21.97 -3.74 -2.61
C GLU A 166 23.11 -4.72 -2.33
N GLY A 167 23.80 -5.18 -3.37
CA GLY A 167 24.80 -6.26 -3.27
C GLY A 167 24.23 -7.63 -3.64
N ALA A 168 25.04 -8.68 -3.47
CA ALA A 168 24.70 -10.03 -3.92
C ALA A 168 24.22 -10.91 -2.76
N LEU A 169 23.01 -11.47 -2.87
CA LEU A 169 22.57 -12.56 -2.00
C LEU A 169 23.41 -13.84 -2.23
N PRO A 170 23.44 -14.79 -1.28
CA PRO A 170 24.20 -16.03 -1.43
C PRO A 170 23.92 -16.75 -2.75
N GLY A 171 24.98 -16.99 -3.53
CA GLY A 171 24.89 -17.67 -4.83
C GLY A 171 24.30 -16.83 -5.97
N GLN A 172 24.03 -15.54 -5.74
CA GLN A 172 23.48 -14.62 -6.73
C GLN A 172 24.53 -13.64 -7.25
N ARG A 173 24.16 -12.85 -8.27
CA ARG A 173 25.00 -11.79 -8.84
C ARG A 173 24.34 -10.44 -8.62
N HIS A 174 25.16 -9.46 -8.24
CA HIS A 174 24.78 -8.05 -8.16
C HIS A 174 24.99 -7.33 -9.50
N ILE A 175 23.99 -6.56 -9.95
CA ILE A 175 24.02 -5.72 -11.15
C ILE A 175 23.48 -4.33 -10.78
N GLY A 176 24.13 -3.27 -11.27
CA GLY A 176 23.67 -1.91 -11.02
C GLY A 176 23.76 -1.50 -9.53
N ASN A 177 22.75 -0.77 -9.06
CA ASN A 177 22.69 -0.24 -7.71
C ASN A 177 21.93 -1.18 -6.77
N SER A 178 20.66 -1.43 -7.07
CA SER A 178 19.78 -2.34 -6.33
C SER A 178 19.21 -3.35 -7.31
N ASP A 179 19.21 -4.63 -6.96
CA ASP A 179 18.56 -5.67 -7.75
C ASP A 179 17.25 -6.10 -7.12
N ALA A 180 16.28 -6.44 -7.96
CA ALA A 180 15.08 -7.11 -7.53
C ALA A 180 15.40 -8.57 -7.18
N PHE A 181 14.66 -9.13 -6.22
CA PHE A 181 14.76 -10.55 -5.92
C PHE A 181 13.38 -11.20 -5.75
N ILE A 182 13.37 -12.51 -5.94
CA ILE A 182 12.34 -13.43 -5.46
C ILE A 182 13.01 -14.58 -4.71
N ARG A 183 12.45 -14.97 -3.57
CA ARG A 183 12.92 -16.06 -2.73
C ARG A 183 11.76 -16.96 -2.33
N ALA A 184 11.95 -18.26 -2.44
CA ALA A 184 10.97 -19.26 -2.03
C ALA A 184 11.38 -19.96 -0.75
N TYR A 185 10.40 -20.23 0.11
CA TYR A 185 10.51 -21.06 1.29
C TYR A 185 9.48 -22.18 1.26
N ASP A 186 9.79 -23.31 1.91
CA ASP A 186 8.75 -24.28 2.28
C ASP A 186 7.92 -23.79 3.47
N ASP A 187 6.86 -24.53 3.81
CA ASP A 187 5.96 -24.19 4.92
C ASP A 187 6.65 -24.13 6.31
N SER A 188 7.82 -24.79 6.44
CA SER A 188 8.67 -24.77 7.63
C SER A 188 9.70 -23.63 7.63
N GLY A 189 9.69 -22.79 6.60
CA GLY A 189 10.59 -21.65 6.41
C GLY A 189 11.99 -22.04 5.93
N ASN A 190 12.22 -23.25 5.39
CA ASN A 190 13.50 -23.58 4.78
C ASN A 190 13.58 -22.93 3.40
N GLU A 191 14.70 -22.26 3.09
CA GLU A 191 14.90 -21.66 1.77
C GLU A 191 14.98 -22.76 0.71
N LEU A 192 14.09 -22.69 -0.29
CA LEU A 192 14.08 -23.59 -1.44
C LEU A 192 15.00 -23.06 -2.54
N TRP A 193 14.85 -21.78 -2.87
CA TRP A 193 15.66 -21.11 -3.88
C TRP A 193 15.59 -19.58 -3.79
N THR A 194 16.58 -18.91 -4.39
CA THR A 194 16.62 -17.46 -4.60
C THR A 194 16.89 -17.15 -6.08
N ARG A 195 16.26 -16.10 -6.60
CA ARG A 195 16.62 -15.44 -7.87
C ARG A 195 16.78 -13.95 -7.64
N GLN A 196 17.94 -13.42 -7.99
CA GLN A 196 18.22 -11.98 -8.03
C GLN A 196 18.37 -11.56 -9.49
N PHE A 197 17.75 -10.44 -9.86
CA PHE A 197 17.75 -9.94 -11.23
C PHE A 197 17.69 -8.42 -11.26
N GLY A 198 18.31 -7.83 -12.27
CA GLY A 198 18.29 -6.39 -12.47
C GLY A 198 19.03 -5.96 -13.73
N ALA A 199 19.22 -4.65 -13.85
CA ALA A 199 19.83 -3.95 -14.97
C ALA A 199 20.90 -2.97 -14.46
N SER A 200 21.30 -2.00 -15.29
CA SER A 200 22.38 -1.07 -14.95
C SER A 200 22.01 -0.01 -13.90
N GLY A 201 20.73 0.12 -13.55
CA GLY A 201 20.23 1.05 -12.54
C GLY A 201 19.73 0.34 -11.29
N GLY A 202 18.55 0.74 -10.81
CA GLY A 202 17.91 0.10 -9.65
C GLY A 202 16.65 -0.64 -10.10
N ASP A 203 16.47 -1.85 -9.58
CA ASP A 203 15.41 -2.77 -9.91
C ASP A 203 14.67 -3.18 -8.63
N PHE A 204 13.34 -3.10 -8.68
CA PHE A 204 12.50 -3.24 -7.51
C PHE A 204 11.34 -4.16 -7.84
N ALA A 205 11.26 -5.31 -7.18
CA ALA A 205 10.05 -6.12 -7.16
C ALA A 205 9.16 -5.62 -6.01
N LEU A 206 7.96 -5.16 -6.34
CA LEU A 206 7.07 -4.50 -5.40
C LEU A 206 6.01 -5.44 -4.84
N ASP A 207 5.52 -6.38 -5.65
CA ASP A 207 4.46 -7.30 -5.25
C ASP A 207 4.54 -8.65 -5.97
N VAL A 208 3.89 -9.66 -5.39
CA VAL A 208 3.89 -11.04 -5.87
C VAL A 208 2.54 -11.70 -5.67
N ALA A 209 2.08 -12.44 -6.68
CA ALA A 209 0.90 -13.29 -6.60
C ALA A 209 1.22 -14.72 -7.07
N VAL A 210 0.42 -15.69 -6.64
CA VAL A 210 0.55 -17.09 -7.04
C VAL A 210 -0.81 -17.62 -7.48
N ASP A 211 -0.85 -18.31 -8.63
CA ASP A 211 -2.07 -18.95 -9.10
C ASP A 211 -2.28 -20.34 -8.46
N GLU A 212 -3.49 -20.91 -8.62
CA GLU A 212 -3.81 -22.26 -8.11
C GLU A 212 -2.89 -23.36 -8.68
N GLY A 213 -2.28 -23.12 -9.84
CA GLY A 213 -1.29 -24.02 -10.46
C GLY A 213 0.11 -23.90 -9.86
N GLY A 214 0.34 -22.95 -8.96
CA GLY A 214 1.63 -22.65 -8.34
C GLY A 214 2.54 -21.74 -9.16
N SER A 215 2.07 -21.18 -10.28
CA SER A 215 2.87 -20.20 -11.02
C SER A 215 2.94 -18.89 -10.24
N VAL A 216 4.12 -18.30 -10.21
CA VAL A 216 4.39 -17.10 -9.42
C VAL A 216 4.58 -15.89 -10.33
N TYR A 217 3.88 -14.80 -10.06
CA TYR A 217 3.89 -13.57 -10.83
C TYR A 217 4.48 -12.45 -10.00
N VAL A 218 5.52 -11.81 -10.51
CA VAL A 218 6.22 -10.71 -9.83
C VAL A 218 6.09 -9.45 -10.66
N VAL A 219 5.69 -8.36 -10.01
CA VAL A 219 5.63 -7.03 -10.64
C VAL A 219 6.54 -6.04 -9.95
N GLY A 220 6.84 -4.96 -10.67
CA GLY A 220 7.67 -3.90 -10.15
C GLY A 220 8.16 -2.97 -11.25
N TRP A 221 9.32 -2.36 -11.03
CA TRP A 221 9.94 -1.47 -12.01
C TRP A 221 11.46 -1.60 -12.03
N SER A 222 12.02 -1.26 -13.19
CA SER A 222 13.46 -1.27 -13.45
C SER A 222 13.88 0.10 -13.98
N ARG A 223 14.94 0.68 -13.40
CA ARG A 223 15.67 1.81 -13.98
C ARG A 223 16.77 1.26 -14.88
N SER A 224 16.62 1.44 -16.18
CA SER A 224 17.67 1.16 -17.16
C SER A 224 18.26 2.46 -17.70
N LYS A 225 19.58 2.54 -17.83
CA LYS A 225 20.22 3.54 -18.68
C LYS A 225 20.26 2.98 -20.11
N VAL A 226 19.61 3.65 -21.06
CA VAL A 226 19.81 3.35 -22.49
C VAL A 226 20.91 4.28 -23.00
N GLU A 227 21.98 3.71 -23.55
CA GLU A 227 23.04 4.49 -24.17
C GLU A 227 22.55 5.11 -25.49
N MET A 228 22.45 6.45 -25.51
CA MET A 228 22.27 7.24 -26.72
C MET A 228 23.55 8.06 -26.95
N PRO A 229 24.43 7.66 -27.90
CA PRO A 229 25.74 8.29 -28.08
C PRO A 229 25.73 9.80 -28.40
N SER A 230 24.59 10.38 -28.75
CA SER A 230 24.47 11.78 -29.21
C SER A 230 23.72 12.72 -28.26
N GLN A 231 23.12 12.26 -27.17
CA GLN A 231 22.24 13.11 -26.33
C GLN A 231 22.51 13.07 -24.82
N GLY A 232 23.53 12.32 -24.36
CA GLY A 232 23.70 12.06 -22.93
C GLY A 232 22.66 11.04 -22.45
N SER A 233 23.02 10.24 -21.43
CA SER A 233 22.21 9.10 -20.98
C SER A 233 20.78 9.51 -20.60
N VAL A 234 19.77 8.79 -21.11
CA VAL A 234 18.40 8.86 -20.62
C VAL A 234 18.18 7.74 -19.61
N ILE A 235 17.55 8.05 -18.47
CA ILE A 235 17.11 7.07 -17.49
C ILE A 235 15.68 6.67 -17.89
N GLU A 236 15.46 5.40 -18.16
CA GLU A 236 14.12 4.83 -18.38
C GLU A 236 13.70 4.05 -17.14
N MET A 237 12.57 4.43 -16.55
CA MET A 237 11.88 3.60 -15.54
C MET A 237 10.71 2.91 -16.22
N MET A 238 10.75 1.57 -16.28
CA MET A 238 9.66 0.81 -16.88
C MET A 238 9.17 -0.27 -15.94
N ALA A 239 7.85 -0.42 -15.90
CA ALA A 239 7.22 -1.50 -15.17
C ALA A 239 7.48 -2.84 -15.84
N PHE A 240 7.46 -3.93 -15.06
CA PHE A 240 7.63 -5.28 -15.58
C PHE A 240 6.66 -6.26 -14.91
N ILE A 241 6.48 -7.40 -15.59
CA ILE A 241 5.85 -8.62 -15.06
C ILE A 241 6.81 -9.77 -15.32
N ARG A 242 6.98 -10.68 -14.35
CA ARG A 242 7.74 -11.91 -14.51
C ARG A 242 6.93 -13.10 -14.00
N LYS A 243 6.82 -14.15 -14.82
CA LYS A 243 6.25 -15.44 -14.40
C LYS A 243 7.36 -16.45 -14.10
N TYR A 244 7.23 -17.13 -12.98
CA TYR A 244 8.07 -18.26 -12.58
C TYR A 244 7.22 -19.51 -12.37
N ASP A 245 7.81 -20.68 -12.56
CA ASP A 245 7.26 -21.93 -12.04
C ASP A 245 7.60 -22.09 -10.55
N PRO A 246 7.01 -23.10 -9.85
CA PRO A 246 7.33 -23.37 -8.44
C PRO A 246 8.81 -23.65 -8.13
N ASP A 247 9.57 -24.11 -9.12
CA ASP A 247 11.01 -24.41 -9.01
C ASP A 247 11.90 -23.16 -9.26
N GLY A 248 11.27 -22.01 -9.52
CA GLY A 248 11.93 -20.72 -9.72
C GLY A 248 12.56 -20.59 -11.11
N ILE A 249 12.09 -21.34 -12.10
CA ILE A 249 12.44 -21.15 -13.51
C ILE A 249 11.57 -20.02 -14.07
N ASN A 250 12.20 -18.97 -14.63
CA ASN A 250 11.45 -17.92 -15.30
C ASN A 250 10.83 -18.48 -16.60
N ILE A 251 9.51 -18.48 -16.67
CA ILE A 251 8.75 -18.96 -17.83
C ILE A 251 8.70 -17.86 -18.90
N TRP A 252 8.32 -16.65 -18.49
CA TRP A 252 8.31 -15.47 -19.34
C TRP A 252 8.46 -14.19 -18.52
N HIS A 253 8.73 -13.09 -19.21
CA HIS A 253 8.70 -11.75 -18.64
C HIS A 253 8.22 -10.75 -19.69
N VAL A 254 7.54 -9.71 -19.23
CA VAL A 254 7.01 -8.62 -20.05
C VAL A 254 7.54 -7.31 -19.49
N ARG A 255 8.03 -6.44 -20.37
CA ARG A 255 8.32 -5.05 -20.05
C ARG A 255 7.13 -4.22 -20.53
N ILE A 256 6.59 -3.39 -19.64
CA ILE A 256 5.45 -2.53 -19.94
C ILE A 256 6.00 -1.24 -20.52
N GLU A 257 5.82 -1.07 -21.82
CA GLU A 257 6.30 0.10 -22.56
C GLU A 257 5.20 1.16 -22.63
N GLY A 258 5.53 2.35 -22.16
CA GLY A 258 4.72 3.55 -22.33
C GLY A 258 5.60 4.74 -22.67
N SER A 259 4.98 5.88 -22.99
CA SER A 259 5.74 7.08 -23.39
C SER A 259 6.41 7.82 -22.22
N GLY A 260 6.26 7.32 -20.99
CA GLY A 260 6.74 7.94 -19.77
C GLY A 260 7.26 6.92 -18.76
N LEU A 261 7.56 7.38 -17.54
CA LEU A 261 7.98 6.51 -16.46
C LEU A 261 6.79 5.71 -15.95
N ALA A 262 6.96 4.40 -15.79
CA ALA A 262 5.89 3.52 -15.32
C ALA A 262 6.33 2.70 -14.10
N THR A 263 5.38 2.39 -13.23
CA THR A 263 5.54 1.47 -12.10
C THR A 263 4.30 0.59 -11.98
N ALA A 264 4.49 -0.73 -11.90
CA ALA A 264 3.46 -1.66 -11.45
C ALA A 264 3.65 -1.88 -9.94
N THR A 265 2.68 -1.46 -9.15
CA THR A 265 2.75 -1.42 -7.68
C THR A 265 2.21 -2.70 -7.06
N SER A 266 1.16 -3.27 -7.63
CA SER A 266 0.50 -4.47 -7.09
C SER A 266 -0.02 -5.40 -8.20
N VAL A 267 -0.14 -6.69 -7.87
CA VAL A 267 -0.54 -7.76 -8.80
C VAL A 267 -1.55 -8.73 -8.17
N GLY A 268 -2.55 -9.12 -8.94
CA GLY A 268 -3.50 -10.19 -8.60
C GLY A 268 -3.67 -11.18 -9.75
N VAL A 269 -4.22 -12.35 -9.44
CA VAL A 269 -4.51 -13.41 -10.43
C VAL A 269 -5.92 -13.96 -10.23
N ASP A 270 -6.64 -14.20 -11.34
CA ASP A 270 -7.96 -14.83 -11.28
C ASP A 270 -7.89 -16.36 -11.32
N GLY A 271 -9.02 -17.04 -11.11
CA GLY A 271 -9.11 -18.51 -11.14
C GLY A 271 -8.82 -19.13 -12.52
N SER A 272 -8.68 -18.31 -13.58
CA SER A 272 -8.26 -18.75 -14.91
C SER A 272 -6.75 -18.57 -15.16
N GLY A 273 -6.02 -18.00 -14.19
CA GLY A 273 -4.60 -17.68 -14.30
C GLY A 273 -4.32 -16.45 -15.16
N ASN A 274 -5.30 -15.56 -15.35
CA ASN A 274 -5.02 -14.25 -15.93
C ASN A 274 -4.42 -13.34 -14.85
N VAL A 275 -3.54 -12.45 -15.27
CA VAL A 275 -2.76 -11.58 -14.39
C VAL A 275 -3.30 -10.16 -14.51
N TYR A 276 -3.58 -9.54 -13.39
CA TYR A 276 -4.03 -8.15 -13.31
C TYR A 276 -3.03 -7.35 -12.50
N LEU A 277 -2.75 -6.14 -12.94
CA LEU A 277 -1.79 -5.26 -12.29
C LEU A 277 -2.38 -3.87 -12.16
N ALA A 278 -2.04 -3.22 -11.06
CA ALA A 278 -2.29 -1.81 -10.84
C ALA A 278 -0.95 -1.06 -10.76
N GLY A 279 -0.99 0.22 -11.07
CA GLY A 279 0.18 1.06 -11.03
C GLY A 279 -0.08 2.49 -11.46
N TRP A 280 1.00 3.18 -11.83
CA TRP A 280 0.93 4.54 -12.34
C TRP A 280 1.94 4.79 -13.46
N ILE A 281 1.64 5.77 -14.31
CA ILE A 281 2.49 6.15 -15.44
C ILE A 281 2.49 7.67 -15.67
N SER A 282 3.66 8.24 -15.99
CA SER A 282 3.83 9.67 -16.34
C SER A 282 3.74 9.93 -17.87
N GLY A 283 2.90 9.17 -18.57
CA GLY A 283 2.85 9.13 -20.03
C GLY A 283 1.67 8.31 -20.54
N ALA A 284 1.61 8.09 -21.86
CA ALA A 284 0.63 7.23 -22.50
C ALA A 284 1.01 5.75 -22.34
N LEU A 285 0.06 4.92 -21.89
CA LEU A 285 0.19 3.46 -21.85
C LEU A 285 -0.74 2.80 -22.86
N SER A 286 -0.22 1.86 -23.67
CA SER A 286 -1.01 1.11 -24.65
C SER A 286 -1.89 1.98 -25.57
N GLY A 287 -1.38 3.15 -25.96
CA GLY A 287 -2.07 4.11 -26.82
C GLY A 287 -3.15 4.96 -26.14
N GLN A 288 -3.30 4.89 -24.81
CA GLN A 288 -4.20 5.75 -24.06
C GLN A 288 -3.61 7.13 -23.79
N ILE A 289 -4.50 8.07 -23.47
CA ILE A 289 -4.15 9.47 -23.31
C ILE A 289 -3.81 9.74 -21.84
N GLN A 290 -2.68 10.39 -21.63
CA GLN A 290 -2.34 10.94 -20.33
C GLN A 290 -3.19 12.20 -20.04
N VAL A 291 -3.83 12.26 -18.87
CA VAL A 291 -4.67 13.40 -18.47
C VAL A 291 -3.92 14.33 -17.51
N GLY A 292 -3.16 13.80 -16.56
CA GLY A 292 -2.43 14.55 -15.55
C GLY A 292 -0.90 14.35 -15.55
N GLU A 293 -0.22 14.68 -14.44
CA GLU A 293 1.24 14.49 -14.31
C GLU A 293 1.61 13.00 -14.27
N THR A 294 0.81 12.21 -13.57
CA THR A 294 0.78 10.75 -13.66
C THR A 294 -0.66 10.30 -13.59
N ASP A 295 -0.98 9.23 -14.32
CA ASP A 295 -2.28 8.59 -14.22
C ASP A 295 -2.13 7.21 -13.59
N ALA A 296 -3.15 6.80 -12.83
CA ALA A 296 -3.30 5.43 -12.41
C ALA A 296 -3.60 4.55 -13.63
N PHE A 297 -3.19 3.28 -13.58
CA PHE A 297 -3.60 2.32 -14.59
C PHE A 297 -3.92 0.97 -13.98
N VAL A 298 -4.76 0.23 -14.71
CA VAL A 298 -4.93 -1.21 -14.56
C VAL A 298 -4.73 -1.90 -15.89
N ALA A 299 -4.11 -3.07 -15.87
CA ALA A 299 -3.95 -3.88 -17.06
C ALA A 299 -4.18 -5.36 -16.75
N ARG A 300 -4.68 -6.09 -17.74
CA ARG A 300 -4.89 -7.53 -17.71
C ARG A 300 -4.03 -8.19 -18.78
N TYR A 301 -3.30 -9.22 -18.39
CA TYR A 301 -2.55 -10.11 -19.26
C TYR A 301 -3.11 -11.52 -19.13
N ASP A 302 -3.08 -12.29 -20.21
CA ASP A 302 -3.39 -13.71 -20.13
C ASP A 302 -2.25 -14.50 -19.47
N ARG A 303 -2.48 -15.80 -19.24
CA ARG A 303 -1.52 -16.73 -18.61
C ARG A 303 -0.19 -16.86 -19.36
N ASP A 304 -0.16 -16.48 -20.62
CA ASP A 304 0.99 -16.56 -21.53
C ASP A 304 1.73 -15.20 -21.64
N GLY A 305 1.26 -14.18 -20.92
CA GLY A 305 1.87 -12.86 -20.87
C GLY A 305 1.46 -11.95 -22.03
N VAL A 306 0.35 -12.23 -22.71
CA VAL A 306 -0.20 -11.35 -23.76
C VAL A 306 -1.17 -10.36 -23.15
N GLU A 307 -0.99 -9.07 -23.45
CA GLU A 307 -1.90 -8.02 -22.99
C GLU A 307 -3.30 -8.22 -23.59
N VAL A 308 -4.31 -8.31 -22.72
CA VAL A 308 -5.73 -8.42 -23.10
C VAL A 308 -6.37 -7.05 -23.16
N TRP A 309 -6.19 -6.26 -22.10
CA TRP A 309 -6.66 -4.89 -22.04
C TRP A 309 -5.84 -4.07 -21.03
N THR A 310 -5.85 -2.75 -21.23
CA THR A 310 -5.33 -1.75 -20.29
C THR A 310 -6.39 -0.66 -20.09
N ARG A 311 -6.43 -0.01 -18.94
CA ARG A 311 -7.17 1.23 -18.66
C ARG A 311 -6.24 2.20 -17.94
N GLN A 312 -6.07 3.37 -18.51
CA GLN A 312 -5.40 4.49 -17.88
C GLN A 312 -6.47 5.48 -17.42
N PHE A 313 -6.44 5.87 -16.14
CA PHE A 313 -7.47 6.69 -15.52
C PHE A 313 -6.87 7.60 -14.45
N GLY A 314 -7.52 8.74 -14.23
CA GLY A 314 -7.01 9.76 -13.33
C GLY A 314 -7.74 11.08 -13.53
N THR A 315 -7.12 12.13 -13.02
CA THR A 315 -7.59 13.49 -12.98
C THR A 315 -6.63 14.38 -13.80
N GLY A 316 -6.75 15.70 -13.68
CA GLY A 316 -5.79 16.61 -14.31
C GLY A 316 -4.46 16.75 -13.55
N ASP A 317 -4.30 16.04 -12.42
CA ASP A 317 -3.16 16.17 -11.51
C ASP A 317 -2.43 14.81 -11.36
N GLU A 318 -1.83 14.53 -10.21
CA GLU A 318 -1.12 13.28 -9.96
C GLU A 318 -2.07 12.21 -9.39
N ASP A 319 -2.18 11.08 -10.07
CA ASP A 319 -2.99 9.94 -9.69
C ASP A 319 -2.16 8.66 -9.69
N ARG A 320 -2.27 7.85 -8.63
CA ARG A 320 -1.53 6.60 -8.51
C ARG A 320 -2.40 5.50 -7.91
N ALA A 321 -2.36 4.32 -8.53
CA ALA A 321 -2.85 3.10 -7.90
C ALA A 321 -1.70 2.40 -7.15
N GLU A 322 -1.97 1.97 -5.93
CA GLU A 322 -1.00 1.35 -5.02
C GLU A 322 -1.34 -0.11 -4.72
N GLY A 323 -2.63 -0.46 -4.64
CA GLY A 323 -3.09 -1.82 -4.33
C GLY A 323 -4.19 -2.30 -5.27
N ILE A 324 -4.21 -3.62 -5.54
CA ILE A 324 -5.28 -4.29 -6.29
C ILE A 324 -5.73 -5.54 -5.54
N ASP A 325 -7.02 -5.83 -5.60
CA ASP A 325 -7.61 -7.11 -5.23
C ASP A 325 -8.45 -7.64 -6.40
N VAL A 326 -8.39 -8.95 -6.65
CA VAL A 326 -8.98 -9.60 -7.83
C VAL A 326 -9.74 -10.84 -7.38
N ASP A 327 -11.02 -10.93 -7.74
CA ASP A 327 -11.81 -12.13 -7.46
C ASP A 327 -11.57 -13.25 -8.49
N GLY A 328 -12.06 -14.45 -8.19
CA GLY A 328 -11.89 -15.62 -9.07
C GLY A 328 -12.52 -15.47 -10.47
N GLU A 329 -13.43 -14.52 -10.65
CA GLU A 329 -14.10 -14.21 -11.93
C GLU A 329 -13.37 -13.10 -12.73
N GLY A 330 -12.38 -12.44 -12.12
CA GLY A 330 -11.59 -11.37 -12.72
C GLY A 330 -12.18 -9.97 -12.51
N ASN A 331 -13.16 -9.78 -11.62
CA ASN A 331 -13.52 -8.43 -11.18
C ASN A 331 -12.46 -7.94 -10.19
N LEU A 332 -12.19 -6.64 -10.21
CA LEU A 332 -11.10 -6.07 -9.43
C LEU A 332 -11.49 -4.80 -8.69
N TYR A 333 -10.86 -4.61 -7.53
CA TYR A 333 -10.84 -3.37 -6.78
C TYR A 333 -9.43 -2.79 -6.79
N VAL A 334 -9.33 -1.48 -6.97
CA VAL A 334 -8.07 -0.78 -7.09
C VAL A 334 -8.11 0.38 -6.12
N VAL A 335 -7.06 0.54 -5.33
CA VAL A 335 -6.95 1.65 -4.39
C VAL A 335 -5.68 2.44 -4.62
N GLY A 336 -5.70 3.70 -4.20
CA GLY A 336 -4.53 4.55 -4.25
C GLY A 336 -4.86 5.96 -3.81
N TRP A 337 -4.21 6.94 -4.44
CA TRP A 337 -4.38 8.33 -4.11
C TRP A 337 -4.38 9.25 -5.33
N THR A 338 -5.06 10.39 -5.20
CA THR A 338 -5.17 11.43 -6.21
C THR A 338 -4.87 12.81 -5.61
N ARG A 339 -4.20 13.69 -6.35
CA ARG A 339 -4.11 15.13 -6.03
C ARG A 339 -5.23 15.95 -6.64
N GLY A 340 -6.04 15.35 -7.51
CA GLY A 340 -7.12 16.00 -8.19
C GLY A 340 -8.49 15.57 -7.67
N ARG A 341 -9.49 15.69 -8.56
CA ARG A 341 -10.89 15.41 -8.25
C ARG A 341 -11.50 14.54 -9.34
N PHE A 342 -11.91 13.33 -8.99
CA PHE A 342 -12.63 12.44 -9.90
C PHE A 342 -14.02 13.00 -10.25
N PRO A 343 -14.55 12.73 -11.46
CA PRO A 343 -15.88 13.15 -11.87
C PRO A 343 -16.97 12.71 -10.88
N GLY A 344 -17.85 13.62 -10.48
CA GLY A 344 -18.98 13.31 -9.58
C GLY A 344 -18.67 13.33 -8.08
N HIS A 345 -17.42 13.43 -7.66
CA HIS A 345 -17.05 13.54 -6.24
C HIS A 345 -17.03 14.99 -5.79
N ALA A 346 -17.36 15.30 -4.53
CA ALA A 346 -17.02 16.59 -3.94
C ALA A 346 -15.62 16.46 -3.31
N GLY A 347 -14.62 17.15 -3.86
CA GLY A 347 -13.30 17.19 -3.20
C GLY A 347 -13.47 17.76 -1.80
N LEU A 348 -13.08 17.00 -0.78
CA LEU A 348 -13.12 17.44 0.62
C LEU A 348 -11.87 18.28 0.99
N GLY A 349 -10.91 18.37 0.06
CA GLY A 349 -9.80 19.32 0.07
C GLY A 349 -10.15 20.65 -0.62
N GLU A 350 -9.86 21.76 0.08
CA GLU A 350 -9.92 23.11 -0.47
C GLU A 350 -9.08 23.24 -1.75
N LEU A 351 -9.64 23.89 -2.78
CA LEU A 351 -9.06 24.19 -4.11
C LEU A 351 -7.72 24.97 -4.13
N THR A 352 -7.05 25.14 -2.98
CA THR A 352 -6.00 26.16 -2.81
C THR A 352 -4.64 25.64 -2.36
N ILE A 353 -4.44 24.34 -2.17
CA ILE A 353 -3.14 23.82 -1.73
C ILE A 353 -2.71 22.60 -2.59
N LEU A 354 -1.78 22.85 -3.52
CA LEU A 354 -1.19 21.95 -4.54
C LEU A 354 -0.43 20.72 -3.99
N VAL A 355 -0.69 20.26 -2.77
CA VAL A 355 0.14 19.24 -2.09
C VAL A 355 -0.67 18.19 -1.31
N ARG A 356 -2.01 18.22 -1.40
CA ARG A 356 -2.85 17.26 -0.68
C ARG A 356 -3.22 16.11 -1.60
N THR A 357 -3.32 14.92 -1.01
CA THR A 357 -3.86 13.74 -1.69
C THR A 357 -5.13 13.29 -0.98
N ASP A 358 -6.09 12.81 -1.75
CA ASP A 358 -7.25 12.07 -1.28
C ASP A 358 -7.07 10.59 -1.64
N GLY A 359 -7.54 9.69 -0.78
CA GLY A 359 -7.58 8.28 -1.10
C GLY A 359 -8.71 7.98 -2.10
N PHE A 360 -8.55 6.95 -2.92
CA PHE A 360 -9.63 6.45 -3.75
C PHE A 360 -9.72 4.93 -3.73
N VAL A 361 -10.89 4.44 -4.14
CA VAL A 361 -11.15 3.07 -4.54
C VAL A 361 -11.96 3.05 -5.84
N SER A 362 -11.57 2.21 -6.79
CA SER A 362 -12.25 2.02 -8.08
C SER A 362 -12.54 0.54 -8.28
N ARG A 363 -13.71 0.21 -8.83
CA ARG A 363 -14.10 -1.17 -9.18
C ARG A 363 -14.20 -1.33 -10.68
N PHE A 364 -13.65 -2.42 -11.20
CA PHE A 364 -13.78 -2.82 -12.59
C PHE A 364 -14.34 -4.24 -12.71
N ASP A 365 -15.02 -4.53 -13.81
CA ASP A 365 -15.35 -5.90 -14.20
C ASP A 365 -14.20 -6.59 -14.96
N SER A 366 -14.36 -7.88 -15.27
CA SER A 366 -13.38 -8.71 -15.97
C SER A 366 -13.00 -8.23 -17.39
N ASP A 367 -13.85 -7.40 -17.99
CA ASP A 367 -13.62 -6.77 -19.30
C ASP A 367 -12.91 -5.41 -19.17
N GLY A 368 -12.54 -5.03 -17.94
CA GLY A 368 -11.86 -3.78 -17.63
C GLY A 368 -12.78 -2.57 -17.75
N ARG A 369 -14.10 -2.73 -17.67
CA ARG A 369 -15.00 -1.58 -17.60
C ARG A 369 -15.06 -1.10 -16.16
N GLU A 370 -14.78 0.19 -15.97
CA GLU A 370 -14.98 0.84 -14.67
C GLU A 370 -16.48 0.85 -14.32
N LEU A 371 -16.83 0.25 -13.19
CA LEU A 371 -18.19 0.20 -12.67
C LEU A 371 -18.48 1.43 -11.80
N TRP A 372 -17.52 1.84 -10.98
CA TRP A 372 -17.59 3.03 -10.14
C TRP A 372 -16.21 3.40 -9.59
N THR A 373 -16.07 4.66 -9.18
CA THR A 373 -14.95 5.17 -8.37
C THR A 373 -15.52 5.88 -7.14
N ARG A 374 -14.81 5.79 -6.02
CA ARG A 374 -15.07 6.57 -4.80
C ARG A 374 -13.78 7.22 -4.33
N GLN A 375 -13.79 8.54 -4.31
CA GLN A 375 -12.77 9.36 -3.67
C GLN A 375 -13.22 9.70 -2.25
N PHE A 376 -12.32 9.57 -1.29
CA PHE A 376 -12.54 9.94 0.11
C PHE A 376 -11.33 10.71 0.63
N GLY A 377 -11.62 11.71 1.43
CA GLY A 377 -10.57 12.58 1.95
C GLY A 377 -11.07 13.48 3.05
N THR A 378 -10.16 14.26 3.60
CA THR A 378 -10.43 15.29 4.59
C THR A 378 -9.81 16.60 4.10
N LYS A 379 -9.79 17.63 4.94
CA LYS A 379 -8.97 18.82 4.67
C LYS A 379 -7.46 18.55 4.74
N HIS A 380 -7.04 17.33 5.07
CA HIS A 380 -5.66 16.88 5.22
C HIS A 380 -5.34 15.74 4.25
N THR A 381 -4.08 15.31 4.15
CA THR A 381 -3.64 14.25 3.23
C THR A 381 -4.14 12.86 3.64
N GLN A 382 -4.63 12.08 2.68
CA GLN A 382 -4.92 10.64 2.78
C GLN A 382 -4.26 9.88 1.63
N SER A 383 -3.85 8.65 1.89
CA SER A 383 -3.49 7.70 0.82
C SER A 383 -3.94 6.29 1.18
N SER A 384 -4.55 5.59 0.23
CA SER A 384 -4.79 4.15 0.34
C SER A 384 -3.57 3.36 -0.13
N SER A 385 -3.25 2.29 0.56
CA SER A 385 -2.09 1.42 0.28
C SER A 385 -2.48 -0.01 -0.06
N GLY A 386 -3.57 -0.52 0.52
CA GLY A 386 -3.99 -1.91 0.36
C GLY A 386 -5.51 -2.08 0.37
N VAL A 387 -5.97 -3.15 -0.29
CA VAL A 387 -7.37 -3.49 -0.41
C VAL A 387 -7.55 -5.00 -0.45
N VAL A 388 -8.63 -5.51 0.15
CA VAL A 388 -9.05 -6.91 0.04
C VAL A 388 -10.57 -7.03 0.10
N GLY A 389 -11.15 -7.88 -0.73
CA GLY A 389 -12.56 -8.21 -0.75
C GLY A 389 -12.89 -9.48 0.06
N ASP A 390 -14.16 -9.65 0.40
CA ASP A 390 -14.69 -10.95 0.85
C ASP A 390 -15.74 -11.50 -0.13
N ASP A 391 -16.05 -12.78 -0.01
CA ASP A 391 -17.05 -13.47 -0.84
C ASP A 391 -18.47 -12.91 -0.67
N SER A 392 -18.72 -12.14 0.40
CA SER A 392 -19.99 -11.44 0.61
C SER A 392 -20.05 -10.09 -0.14
N GLY A 393 -18.98 -9.74 -0.86
CA GLY A 393 -18.86 -8.49 -1.60
C GLY A 393 -18.60 -7.29 -0.71
N ASN A 394 -18.11 -7.49 0.52
CA ASN A 394 -17.52 -6.39 1.28
C ASN A 394 -16.08 -6.15 0.83
N LEU A 395 -15.60 -4.94 1.10
CA LEU A 395 -14.26 -4.49 0.81
C LEU A 395 -13.64 -3.90 2.07
N TYR A 396 -12.38 -4.22 2.33
CA TYR A 396 -11.58 -3.62 3.38
C TYR A 396 -10.40 -2.90 2.74
N MET A 397 -10.29 -1.61 3.02
CA MET A 397 -9.24 -0.76 2.48
C MET A 397 -8.48 -0.12 3.61
N VAL A 398 -7.16 -0.08 3.48
CA VAL A 398 -6.24 0.50 4.47
C VAL A 398 -5.40 1.61 3.89
N GLY A 399 -4.84 2.43 4.77
CA GLY A 399 -3.95 3.51 4.39
C GLY A 399 -3.59 4.40 5.56
N GLN A 400 -3.16 5.62 5.24
CA GLN A 400 -2.76 6.64 6.20
C GLN A 400 -3.56 7.93 6.03
N THR A 401 -3.70 8.68 7.11
CA THR A 401 -4.42 9.95 7.11
C THR A 401 -3.83 10.94 8.10
N MET A 402 -3.72 12.20 7.67
CA MET A 402 -3.33 13.32 8.54
C MET A 402 -4.55 14.04 9.13
N GLY A 403 -5.69 13.35 9.24
CA GLY A 403 -6.95 13.92 9.70
C GLY A 403 -8.03 12.88 10.03
N SER A 404 -9.15 13.35 10.58
CA SER A 404 -10.30 12.53 10.98
C SER A 404 -11.11 12.05 9.77
N ILE A 405 -11.05 10.75 9.49
CA ILE A 405 -11.84 10.06 8.47
C ILE A 405 -13.14 9.57 9.14
N TYR A 406 -14.29 9.84 8.53
CA TYR A 406 -15.62 9.41 9.00
C TYR A 406 -15.95 9.72 10.47
N GLY A 407 -15.34 10.76 11.05
CA GLY A 407 -15.57 11.17 12.43
C GLY A 407 -14.74 10.41 13.47
N GLU A 408 -13.84 9.51 13.03
CA GLU A 408 -12.85 8.87 13.91
C GLU A 408 -11.88 9.91 14.49
N THR A 409 -11.38 9.64 15.70
CA THR A 409 -10.46 10.58 16.35
C THR A 409 -9.05 10.38 15.83
N TYR A 410 -8.42 11.46 15.35
CA TYR A 410 -7.02 11.43 14.93
C TYR A 410 -6.08 11.93 16.03
N TYR A 411 -4.90 11.32 16.18
CA TYR A 411 -3.89 11.70 17.17
C TYR A 411 -2.50 11.74 16.55
N GLY A 412 -1.71 12.77 16.87
CA GLY A 412 -0.37 12.92 16.28
C GLY A 412 -0.40 13.56 14.89
N THR A 413 0.46 13.09 13.98
CA THR A 413 0.64 13.69 12.64
C THR A 413 0.03 12.88 11.51
N THR A 414 0.09 11.54 11.61
CA THR A 414 -0.35 10.58 10.60
C THR A 414 -0.87 9.35 11.33
N ASP A 415 -2.07 8.92 10.98
CA ASP A 415 -2.75 7.79 11.60
C ASP A 415 -3.00 6.72 10.54
N ALA A 416 -2.85 5.46 10.92
CA ALA A 416 -3.27 4.35 10.09
C ALA A 416 -4.80 4.25 10.12
N PHE A 417 -5.43 3.94 8.99
CA PHE A 417 -6.88 3.70 8.95
C PHE A 417 -7.21 2.36 8.29
N ILE A 418 -8.40 1.86 8.62
CA ILE A 418 -9.09 0.81 7.90
C ILE A 418 -10.56 1.23 7.69
N VAL A 419 -11.11 1.00 6.50
CA VAL A 419 -12.51 1.25 6.18
C VAL A 419 -13.14 0.03 5.53
N LYS A 420 -14.35 -0.32 5.97
CA LYS A 420 -15.18 -1.37 5.37
C LYS A 420 -16.31 -0.77 4.55
N PHE A 421 -16.46 -1.26 3.31
CA PHE A 421 -17.52 -0.87 2.38
C PHE A 421 -18.27 -2.09 1.86
N ARG A 422 -19.48 -1.88 1.33
CA ARG A 422 -20.08 -2.82 0.37
C ARG A 422 -19.59 -2.51 -1.04
N GLY A 423 -18.95 -3.48 -1.69
CA GLY A 423 -18.39 -3.37 -3.04
C GLY A 423 -19.45 -3.34 -4.16
N ALA A 424 -20.68 -3.77 -3.89
CA ALA A 424 -21.82 -3.68 -4.81
C ALA A 424 -22.93 -2.76 -4.26
N PRO A 425 -23.56 -1.90 -5.09
CA PRO A 425 -24.83 -1.30 -4.72
C PRO A 425 -25.88 -2.42 -4.52
N ASP A 426 -26.86 -2.23 -3.64
CA ASP A 426 -27.92 -3.21 -3.41
C ASP A 426 -28.57 -3.56 -4.75
N GLN A 427 -28.48 -4.84 -5.14
CA GLN A 427 -29.18 -5.37 -6.32
C GLN A 427 -30.68 -5.17 -6.10
N ILE A 428 -31.30 -4.24 -6.85
CA ILE A 428 -32.76 -4.20 -6.93
C ILE A 428 -33.22 -5.45 -7.67
N VAL A 429 -33.80 -6.39 -6.92
CA VAL A 429 -34.42 -7.59 -7.48
C VAL A 429 -35.61 -7.20 -8.36
N GLY A 430 -35.41 -7.28 -9.69
CA GLY A 430 -36.38 -7.77 -10.67
C GLY A 430 -37.43 -6.82 -11.25
N GLY A 431 -37.36 -6.63 -12.57
CA GLY A 431 -38.50 -6.22 -13.39
C GLY A 431 -38.21 -5.91 -14.87
N GLY A 432 -38.10 -6.95 -15.72
CA GLY A 432 -38.51 -6.96 -17.14
C GLY A 432 -37.70 -6.16 -18.19
N GLU A 433 -37.29 -6.86 -19.24
CA GLU A 433 -36.54 -6.36 -20.41
C GLU A 433 -37.27 -5.30 -21.26
N SER A 434 -36.50 -4.36 -21.84
CA SER A 434 -36.63 -3.95 -23.26
C SER A 434 -35.34 -3.28 -23.73
N GLY A 435 -34.89 -3.64 -24.95
CA GLY A 435 -33.54 -3.41 -25.51
C GLY A 435 -33.07 -1.96 -25.73
N PRO A 436 -31.88 -1.76 -26.31
CA PRO A 436 -31.17 -0.49 -26.27
C PRO A 436 -31.75 0.52 -27.28
N ALA A 437 -31.96 1.76 -26.82
CA ALA A 437 -32.20 2.93 -27.66
C ALA A 437 -30.91 3.77 -27.77
N PRO A 438 -30.69 4.49 -28.89
CA PRO A 438 -29.38 4.96 -29.32
C PRO A 438 -28.90 6.23 -28.59
N LEU A 439 -27.57 6.40 -28.59
CA LEU A 439 -26.83 7.54 -28.06
C LEU A 439 -27.43 8.89 -28.51
N ALA A 440 -27.86 9.72 -27.56
CA ALA A 440 -28.22 11.12 -27.78
C ALA A 440 -27.09 12.04 -27.30
N GLN A 441 -26.78 13.02 -28.15
CA GLN A 441 -25.77 14.07 -27.96
C GLN A 441 -26.04 14.94 -26.74
N ALA A 442 -24.96 15.45 -26.16
CA ALA A 442 -24.94 16.37 -25.03
C ALA A 442 -25.76 17.64 -25.29
N ASP A 443 -26.77 17.89 -24.45
CA ASP A 443 -27.31 19.22 -24.20
C ASP A 443 -27.00 19.64 -22.74
N GLY A 444 -26.35 20.79 -22.62
CA GLY A 444 -25.79 21.30 -21.37
C GLY A 444 -26.83 21.89 -20.44
N THR A 445 -27.53 21.03 -19.67
CA THR A 445 -28.24 21.48 -18.46
C THR A 445 -27.87 20.59 -17.27
N SER A 446 -27.05 21.13 -16.37
CA SER A 446 -26.72 20.50 -15.09
C SER A 446 -27.96 20.47 -14.20
N THR A 447 -28.55 19.30 -14.03
CA THR A 447 -29.43 19.05 -12.89
C THR A 447 -28.55 18.65 -11.72
N GLU A 448 -28.47 19.51 -10.70
CA GLU A 448 -27.74 19.25 -9.46
C GLU A 448 -28.30 18.00 -8.78
N VAL A 449 -27.45 16.98 -8.65
CA VAL A 449 -27.66 15.87 -7.71
C VAL A 449 -27.36 16.42 -6.30
N PRO A 450 -28.26 16.26 -5.32
CA PRO A 450 -27.98 16.72 -3.95
C PRO A 450 -26.73 15.99 -3.40
N PRO A 451 -25.89 16.67 -2.60
CA PRO A 451 -24.73 16.02 -1.99
C PRO A 451 -25.18 14.86 -1.10
N ASP A 452 -24.45 13.73 -1.19
CA ASP A 452 -24.59 12.61 -0.27
C ASP A 452 -24.42 13.12 1.17
N VAL A 453 -25.49 13.01 1.95
CA VAL A 453 -25.41 13.17 3.40
C VAL A 453 -24.71 11.92 3.90
N ALA A 454 -23.45 12.05 4.33
CA ALA A 454 -22.77 11.03 5.10
C ALA A 454 -23.68 10.64 6.28
N THR A 455 -24.30 9.47 6.21
CA THR A 455 -25.02 8.90 7.34
C THR A 455 -23.99 8.63 8.42
N ALA A 456 -24.16 9.25 9.59
CA ALA A 456 -23.29 9.02 10.73
C ALA A 456 -23.12 7.52 10.97
N LEU A 457 -21.88 7.04 10.91
CA LEU A 457 -21.54 5.67 11.25
C LEU A 457 -21.88 5.42 12.72
N PRO A 458 -22.19 4.17 13.12
CA PRO A 458 -22.39 3.85 14.53
C PRO A 458 -21.13 4.20 15.33
N ALA A 459 -21.28 5.07 16.33
CA ALA A 459 -20.19 5.47 17.20
C ALA A 459 -19.68 4.24 17.99
N SER A 460 -18.36 4.08 18.03
CA SER A 460 -17.70 3.11 18.90
C SER A 460 -18.12 3.30 20.36
N THR A 461 -18.54 2.22 21.02
CA THR A 461 -18.79 2.21 22.48
C THR A 461 -17.52 2.02 23.30
N ALA A 462 -16.37 1.84 22.65
CA ALA A 462 -15.09 1.67 23.33
C ALA A 462 -14.45 3.05 23.58
N THR A 463 -14.54 3.52 24.83
CA THR A 463 -13.73 4.66 25.27
C THR A 463 -12.31 4.18 25.53
N ILE A 464 -11.38 4.52 24.63
CA ILE A 464 -9.95 4.37 24.90
C ILE A 464 -9.57 5.47 25.91
N PRO A 465 -9.01 5.13 27.09
CA PRO A 465 -8.58 6.13 28.05
C PRO A 465 -7.46 6.99 27.43
N ALA A 466 -7.53 8.31 27.65
CA ALA A 466 -6.51 9.23 27.20
C ALA A 466 -5.10 8.74 27.64
N PRO A 467 -4.09 8.77 26.74
CA PRO A 467 -2.76 8.30 27.08
C PRO A 467 -2.19 9.09 28.25
N THR A 468 -1.53 8.37 29.16
CA THR A 468 -0.87 8.98 30.32
C THR A 468 0.36 9.75 29.83
N PRO A 469 0.55 11.03 30.20
CA PRO A 469 1.74 11.77 29.79
C PRO A 469 3.01 11.02 30.24
N ALA A 470 3.93 10.83 29.30
CA ALA A 470 5.16 10.06 29.52
C ALA A 470 5.98 10.64 30.69
N PRO A 471 6.52 9.81 31.60
CA PRO A 471 7.50 10.25 32.57
C PRO A 471 8.80 10.68 31.86
N ALA A 472 9.46 11.72 32.38
CA ALA A 472 10.73 12.20 31.85
C ALA A 472 11.77 11.07 31.85
N VAL A 473 12.36 10.80 30.68
CA VAL A 473 13.44 9.83 30.51
C VAL A 473 14.70 10.37 31.21
N PRO A 474 15.33 9.63 32.14
CA PRO A 474 16.64 10.01 32.66
C PRO A 474 17.70 9.77 31.57
N GLU A 475 18.46 10.80 31.22
CA GLU A 475 19.70 10.63 30.44
C GLU A 475 20.66 9.70 31.20
N GLN A 476 20.86 8.48 30.71
CA GLN A 476 21.98 7.66 31.13
C GLN A 476 23.23 8.10 30.39
N SER A 477 24.17 8.70 31.12
CA SER A 477 25.53 8.98 30.64
C SER A 477 26.30 7.67 30.43
N GLY A 478 26.19 7.08 29.24
CA GLY A 478 26.98 5.94 28.81
C GLY A 478 28.31 6.38 28.18
N GLY A 479 29.38 6.37 28.97
CA GLY A 479 30.75 6.48 28.46
C GLY A 479 31.18 5.16 27.79
N GLY A 480 31.41 5.22 26.48
CA GLY A 480 31.94 4.10 25.69
C GLY A 480 32.31 4.59 24.29
N GLY A 481 33.54 5.11 24.15
CA GLY A 481 34.03 5.69 22.90
C GLY A 481 34.39 4.63 21.86
N CYS A 482 33.86 4.79 20.65
CA CYS A 482 34.45 4.25 19.42
C CYS A 482 35.18 5.37 18.69
N ASN A 483 36.51 5.31 18.71
CA ASN A 483 37.37 6.13 17.86
C ASN A 483 37.34 5.61 16.42
N SER A 484 36.89 6.43 15.48
CA SER A 484 37.38 6.38 14.10
C SER A 484 37.77 7.78 13.66
N ALA A 485 39.07 7.96 13.42
CA ALA A 485 39.67 9.22 13.06
C ALA A 485 39.43 9.56 11.57
N ILE A 486 38.71 10.64 11.29
CA ILE A 486 38.94 11.49 10.11
C ILE A 486 38.81 12.94 10.58
N GLY A 487 39.91 13.69 10.44
CA GLY A 487 40.03 15.07 10.89
C GLY A 487 39.27 16.05 10.00
N GLY A 488 38.63 17.02 10.64
CA GLY A 488 38.05 18.21 10.03
C GLY A 488 37.60 19.17 11.13
N ASN A 489 38.42 20.17 11.42
CA ASN A 489 38.14 21.20 12.43
C ASN A 489 36.88 22.00 12.09
N GLY A 490 35.94 22.03 13.04
CA GLY A 490 34.81 22.96 13.04
C GLY A 490 34.05 22.85 14.36
N ASN A 491 34.39 23.70 15.34
CA ASN A 491 33.58 23.88 16.54
C ASN A 491 32.20 24.41 16.16
N ALA A 492 31.14 23.61 16.36
CA ALA A 492 29.78 24.08 16.41
C ALA A 492 29.26 23.88 17.84
N ASP A 493 29.30 24.94 18.64
CA ASP A 493 28.61 25.02 19.92
C ASP A 493 27.09 25.05 19.67
N ILE A 494 26.40 23.93 19.91
CA ILE A 494 24.94 23.88 19.89
C ILE A 494 24.44 24.26 21.29
N GLY A 495 24.18 25.56 21.48
CA GLY A 495 23.43 26.06 22.63
C GLY A 495 21.93 25.96 22.38
N TRP A 496 21.19 25.30 23.27
CA TRP A 496 19.73 25.22 23.22
C TRP A 496 19.09 26.61 23.45
N LEU A 497 18.19 27.02 22.55
CA LEU A 497 17.37 28.22 22.69
C LEU A 497 15.94 27.80 23.04
N LEU A 498 15.53 28.03 24.28
CA LEU A 498 14.14 27.89 24.73
C LEU A 498 13.40 29.21 24.49
N LEU A 499 12.39 29.22 23.61
CA LEU A 499 11.60 30.41 23.31
C LEU A 499 10.22 30.31 23.98
N PHE A 500 9.94 31.16 24.96
CA PHE A 500 8.57 31.38 25.46
C PHE A 500 7.95 32.58 24.73
N LEU A 501 6.79 32.36 24.10
CA LEU A 501 5.99 33.40 23.47
C LEU A 501 4.98 33.96 24.48
N ALA A 502 5.18 35.21 24.90
CA ALA A 502 4.13 36.03 25.50
C ALA A 502 4.26 37.48 25.03
N GLY A 503 3.37 37.90 24.13
CA GLY A 503 3.11 39.32 23.80
C GLY A 503 4.01 39.96 22.72
N PRO A 504 3.55 41.06 22.08
CA PRO A 504 4.17 41.58 20.87
C PRO A 504 5.32 42.53 21.22
N GLY A 505 6.55 42.02 21.20
CA GLY A 505 7.76 42.83 21.33
C GLY A 505 9.01 41.97 21.44
N LEU A 506 9.75 41.81 20.34
CA LEU A 506 10.98 41.02 20.32
C LEU A 506 12.12 41.83 20.98
N VAL A 507 12.68 41.31 22.08
CA VAL A 507 13.90 41.85 22.72
C VAL A 507 15.00 40.81 22.61
N LEU A 508 16.10 41.14 21.92
CA LEU A 508 17.30 40.29 21.81
C LEU A 508 18.24 40.59 22.99
N VAL A 509 18.58 39.59 23.80
CA VAL A 509 19.67 39.69 24.79
C VAL A 509 20.72 38.60 24.50
N ARG A 510 21.98 39.02 24.32
CA ARG A 510 23.12 38.14 24.05
C ARG A 510 23.81 37.77 25.37
N ALA A 511 23.73 36.51 25.80
CA ALA A 511 24.53 36.02 26.92
C ALA A 511 25.96 35.69 26.45
N LYS A 512 26.98 36.22 27.13
CA LYS A 512 28.38 35.81 27.01
C LYS A 512 28.68 34.79 28.10
N GLY A 513 28.99 33.55 27.72
CA GLY A 513 29.60 32.55 28.60
C GLY A 513 31.13 32.57 28.47
N ARG A 514 31.82 32.34 29.60
CA ARG A 514 33.27 32.26 29.75
C ARG A 514 33.85 30.97 29.21
#